data_AF-A0A167NZJ8-F1
#
_entry.id   AF-A0A167NZJ8-F1
#
_cell.length_a   1.000
_cell.length_b   1.000
_cell.length_c   1.000
_cell.angle_alpha   90.00
_cell.angle_beta   90.00
_cell.angle_gamma   90.00
#
_symmetry.space_group_name_H-M   'P 1'
#
loop_
_entity.id
_entity.type
_entity.pdbx_description
1 polymer ?
#
loop_
_entity_poly.entity_id
_entity_poly.type
_entity_poly.pdbx_seq_one_letter_code
_entity_poly.pdbx_strand_id
1 'polypeptide(L)'
;MGCTSSKLADPSADDHPAATLSKRLDEIGEATELEWACRPTWGQYMAYLYEQAKSAGGSTKKLRANFEQVVNATALDFLKTEYPESAAAGTTEDLHYDEGPYGSGEAAVVRTKLWLTLDEGFNGIAYAYTLVVHSPMAWQSVADADGAGLPARVAASPQMKLAQRYMSSIVGTMDKQQGANVRHAIINIVIGSVMVSARYKPHNVTPSLALISENDGPELRQPTDVEKTEPSSHPQRLFRSHLFVSVLATLEADYPGCTVWDAGAMPFRVDEQPYAHPARLLVCRDYEKRNKDVDTLDFKVERPDDDSTVATLVRARDPAEDPGGVICLAVVITVDPEDPWPRRDHDRHRAVIDAALEHASKHGLLMALLRGFDARCALRVWAGQDSRRYTLVAPHPKGSTAEHARQFSELVFGGPIEPPLRPPEPAADVAGLEEEFGVKVSRKQGHRLWASESQFRGARHAMRERAKADPARYEQFSILAGYESAATFMARNFGDAVVGDEGELPQPEGVARLENTKVLVARDPRQEPSSVVAVLVAAPCPVPGRGTMFEGGGSTWLATPEMKRAEEALLALLKRWHKQGKVSTVDCFAQVMMGVDASIYQFVDGDKFVDYSEERMKQLQWQ
;
A
#
# COMPACT_ATOMS: atom_id res chain seq x y z
N MET A 1 42.76 -39.67 -53.29
CA MET A 1 43.25 -38.39 -53.86
C MET A 1 42.03 -37.57 -54.23
N GLY A 2 41.70 -36.41 -53.68
CA GLY A 2 42.17 -35.66 -52.52
C GLY A 2 41.05 -34.67 -52.19
N CYS A 3 40.72 -34.52 -50.90
CA CYS A 3 39.78 -33.51 -50.42
C CYS A 3 40.45 -32.14 -50.52
N THR A 4 39.86 -31.21 -51.27
CA THR A 4 40.17 -29.78 -51.15
C THR A 4 39.05 -29.10 -50.38
N SER A 5 39.37 -28.83 -49.11
CA SER A 5 38.69 -27.89 -48.22
C SER A 5 38.68 -26.50 -48.86
N SER A 6 37.50 -26.01 -49.23
CA SER A 6 37.27 -24.58 -49.34
C SER A 6 37.04 -24.04 -47.93
N LYS A 7 38.07 -23.41 -47.37
CA LYS A 7 37.96 -22.57 -46.18
C LYS A 7 36.78 -21.61 -46.37
N LEU A 8 35.79 -21.69 -45.48
CA LEU A 8 34.87 -20.57 -45.24
C LEU A 8 35.74 -19.33 -45.00
N ALA A 9 35.55 -18.31 -45.82
CA ALA A 9 36.16 -17.02 -45.62
C ALA A 9 35.78 -16.51 -44.22
N ASP A 10 36.76 -16.00 -43.48
CA ASP A 10 36.51 -15.25 -42.25
C ASP A 10 35.45 -14.18 -42.54
N PRO A 11 34.40 -14.05 -41.69
CA PRO A 11 33.45 -12.96 -41.83
C PRO A 11 34.21 -11.65 -41.71
N SER A 12 34.06 -10.80 -42.71
CA SER A 12 34.62 -9.45 -42.68
C SER A 12 34.12 -8.70 -41.44
N ALA A 13 34.89 -7.72 -40.95
CA ALA A 13 34.50 -6.90 -39.80
C ALA A 13 33.14 -6.19 -39.96
N ASP A 14 32.59 -6.16 -41.18
CA ASP A 14 31.28 -5.61 -41.53
C ASP A 14 30.09 -6.56 -41.25
N ASP A 15 30.31 -7.84 -40.91
CA ASP A 15 29.24 -8.84 -40.64
C ASP A 15 28.93 -9.06 -39.15
N HIS A 16 29.50 -8.25 -38.24
CA HIS A 16 29.25 -8.40 -36.80
C HIS A 16 27.82 -7.91 -36.43
N PRO A 17 26.93 -8.75 -35.85
CA PRO A 17 25.53 -8.38 -35.56
C PRO A 17 25.35 -7.09 -34.76
N ALA A 18 26.27 -6.79 -33.83
CA ALA A 18 26.26 -5.55 -33.07
C ALA A 18 26.60 -4.31 -33.92
N ALA A 19 27.49 -4.45 -34.91
CA ALA A 19 27.83 -3.38 -35.84
C ALA A 19 26.65 -3.10 -36.79
N THR A 20 25.97 -4.16 -37.27
CA THR A 20 24.74 -4.05 -38.06
C THR A 20 23.63 -3.33 -37.29
N LEU A 21 23.40 -3.68 -36.02
CA LEU A 21 22.41 -2.97 -35.19
C LEU A 21 22.82 -1.52 -34.95
N SER A 22 24.10 -1.25 -34.64
CA SER A 22 24.58 0.12 -34.47
C SER A 22 24.34 0.96 -35.72
N LYS A 23 24.66 0.43 -36.90
CA LYS A 23 24.46 1.13 -38.18
C LYS A 23 22.98 1.41 -38.44
N ARG A 24 22.09 0.44 -38.18
CA ARG A 24 20.64 0.65 -38.28
C ARG A 24 20.15 1.74 -37.31
N LEU A 25 20.70 1.80 -36.10
CA LEU A 25 20.38 2.85 -35.14
C LEU A 25 20.86 4.22 -35.62
N ASP A 26 22.02 4.29 -36.30
CA ASP A 26 22.51 5.53 -36.92
C ASP A 26 21.58 6.01 -38.06
N GLU A 27 20.96 5.09 -38.81
CA GLU A 27 20.01 5.39 -39.88
C GLU A 27 18.65 5.93 -39.38
N ILE A 28 18.25 5.61 -38.14
CA ILE A 28 16.98 6.07 -37.54
C ILE A 28 17.07 7.55 -37.09
N GLY A 29 18.28 8.11 -37.00
CA GLY A 29 18.55 9.51 -36.63
C GLY A 29 19.15 9.64 -35.23
N GLU A 30 19.27 10.89 -34.74
CA GLU A 30 19.83 11.16 -33.41
C GLU A 30 18.99 10.49 -32.32
N ALA A 31 19.65 9.67 -31.49
CA ALA A 31 19.03 9.05 -30.34
C ALA A 31 18.69 10.13 -29.31
N THR A 32 17.51 10.03 -28.68
CA THR A 32 17.17 10.87 -27.53
C THR A 32 18.25 10.68 -26.45
N GLU A 33 18.98 11.75 -26.12
CA GLU A 33 19.95 11.70 -25.02
C GLU A 33 19.20 11.58 -23.69
N LEU A 34 19.45 10.48 -22.98
CA LEU A 34 18.80 10.20 -21.69
C LEU A 34 19.84 10.14 -20.57
N GLU A 35 19.43 10.59 -19.38
CA GLU A 35 20.24 10.48 -18.17
C GLU A 35 20.11 9.07 -17.56
N TRP A 36 21.11 8.23 -17.81
CA TRP A 36 21.16 6.86 -17.30
C TRP A 36 21.76 6.80 -15.89
N ALA A 37 21.10 6.08 -15.00
CA ALA A 37 21.58 5.83 -13.64
C ALA A 37 21.47 4.34 -13.28
N CYS A 38 22.48 3.81 -12.59
CA CYS A 38 22.40 2.48 -11.98
C CYS A 38 21.37 2.48 -10.84
N ARG A 39 20.60 1.39 -10.71
CA ARG A 39 19.64 1.17 -9.62
C ARG A 39 20.26 0.26 -8.54
N PRO A 40 20.69 0.82 -7.39
CA PRO A 40 21.35 0.02 -6.35
C PRO A 40 20.43 -1.04 -5.72
N THR A 41 19.14 -0.73 -5.61
CA THR A 41 18.11 -1.61 -5.02
C THR A 41 17.99 -2.95 -5.77
N TRP A 42 18.10 -2.93 -7.10
CA TRP A 42 18.14 -4.15 -7.92
C TRP A 42 19.34 -5.02 -7.58
N GLY A 43 20.54 -4.44 -7.52
CA GLY A 43 21.77 -5.17 -7.22
C GLY A 43 21.75 -5.78 -5.81
N GLN A 44 21.21 -5.05 -4.83
CA GLN A 44 21.01 -5.56 -3.47
C GLN A 44 20.05 -6.76 -3.44
N TYR A 45 18.95 -6.70 -4.19
CA TYR A 45 17.98 -7.79 -4.27
C TYR A 45 18.57 -9.04 -4.95
N MET A 46 19.31 -8.86 -6.05
CA MET A 46 19.99 -9.98 -6.73
C MET A 46 21.08 -10.62 -5.87
N ALA A 47 21.83 -9.81 -5.10
CA ALA A 47 22.82 -10.31 -4.15
C ALA A 47 22.18 -11.12 -3.02
N TYR A 48 21.03 -10.66 -2.50
CA TYR A 48 20.25 -11.38 -1.49
C TYR A 48 19.81 -12.77 -2.00
N LEU A 49 19.24 -12.85 -3.22
CA LEU A 49 18.83 -14.12 -3.81
C LEU A 49 20.02 -15.08 -4.01
N TYR A 50 21.18 -14.55 -4.37
CA TYR A 50 22.40 -15.33 -4.52
C TYR A 50 22.92 -15.90 -3.19
N GLU A 51 22.99 -15.08 -2.15
CA GLU A 51 23.43 -15.52 -0.81
C GLU A 51 22.43 -16.51 -0.18
N GLN A 52 21.13 -16.38 -0.45
CA GLN A 52 20.14 -17.41 -0.09
C GLN A 52 20.42 -18.75 -0.79
N ALA A 53 20.67 -18.74 -2.09
CA ALA A 53 20.97 -19.96 -2.84
C ALA A 53 22.25 -20.65 -2.34
N LYS A 54 23.24 -19.88 -1.91
CA LYS A 54 24.52 -20.35 -1.34
C LYS A 54 24.36 -20.95 0.06
N SER A 55 23.53 -20.35 0.91
CA SER A 55 23.33 -20.75 2.31
C SER A 55 22.37 -21.94 2.49
N ALA A 56 21.37 -22.11 1.62
CA ALA A 56 20.36 -23.17 1.72
C ALA A 56 20.83 -24.56 1.22
N GLY A 57 22.15 -24.82 1.18
CA GLY A 57 22.71 -26.07 0.60
C GLY A 57 22.51 -26.20 -0.92
N GLY A 58 22.07 -25.13 -1.59
CA GLY A 58 21.82 -25.07 -3.01
C GLY A 58 23.14 -25.03 -3.79
N SER A 59 23.32 -25.96 -4.73
CA SER A 59 24.43 -25.85 -5.67
C SER A 59 24.25 -24.56 -6.48
N THR A 60 25.19 -23.63 -6.40
CA THR A 60 25.29 -22.48 -7.32
C THR A 60 25.24 -22.90 -8.78
N LYS A 61 25.51 -24.19 -9.09
CA LYS A 61 25.30 -24.80 -10.41
C LYS A 61 23.82 -24.84 -10.83
N LYS A 62 22.88 -25.11 -9.93
CA LYS A 62 21.43 -25.07 -10.23
C LYS A 62 20.96 -23.65 -10.48
N LEU A 63 21.40 -22.70 -9.64
CA LEU A 63 21.12 -21.29 -9.86
C LEU A 63 21.70 -20.80 -11.19
N ARG A 64 22.95 -21.19 -11.51
CA ARG A 64 23.58 -20.90 -12.80
C ARG A 64 22.82 -21.47 -13.98
N ALA A 65 22.36 -22.71 -13.88
CA ALA A 65 21.59 -23.37 -14.94
C ALA A 65 20.23 -22.68 -15.19
N ASN A 66 19.62 -22.11 -14.15
CA ASN A 66 18.31 -21.47 -14.22
C ASN A 66 18.38 -19.93 -14.16
N PHE A 67 19.57 -19.34 -14.31
CA PHE A 67 19.80 -17.93 -14.00
C PHE A 67 18.97 -16.99 -14.88
N GLU A 68 18.76 -17.35 -16.15
CA GLU A 68 17.86 -16.67 -17.09
C GLU A 68 16.44 -16.56 -16.53
N GLN A 69 15.86 -17.67 -16.08
CA GLN A 69 14.50 -17.71 -15.51
C GLN A 69 14.40 -16.89 -14.23
N VAL A 70 15.42 -16.96 -13.38
CA VAL A 70 15.46 -16.20 -12.11
C VAL A 70 15.48 -14.71 -12.38
N VAL A 71 16.39 -14.22 -13.23
CA VAL A 71 16.49 -12.79 -13.55
C VAL A 71 15.19 -12.28 -14.19
N ASN A 72 14.56 -13.06 -15.07
CA ASN A 72 13.29 -12.68 -15.68
C ASN A 72 12.13 -12.61 -14.67
N ALA A 73 11.98 -13.63 -13.83
CA ALA A 73 10.96 -13.64 -12.79
C ALA A 73 11.16 -12.46 -11.83
N THR A 74 12.41 -12.23 -11.41
CA THR A 74 12.78 -11.10 -10.56
C THR A 74 12.53 -9.74 -11.23
N ALA A 75 12.77 -9.60 -12.53
CA ALA A 75 12.45 -8.36 -13.26
C ALA A 75 10.94 -8.10 -13.28
N LEU A 76 10.13 -9.14 -13.50
CA LEU A 76 8.67 -9.04 -13.44
C LEU A 76 8.18 -8.70 -12.03
N ASP A 77 8.72 -9.34 -10.99
CA ASP A 77 8.36 -9.06 -9.60
C ASP A 77 8.74 -7.63 -9.18
N PHE A 78 9.90 -7.14 -9.66
CA PHE A 78 10.29 -5.75 -9.49
C PHE A 78 9.28 -4.79 -10.16
N LEU A 79 8.87 -5.06 -11.40
CA LEU A 79 7.83 -4.25 -12.06
C LEU A 79 6.49 -4.29 -11.33
N LYS A 80 6.07 -5.45 -10.83
CA LYS A 80 4.83 -5.56 -10.03
C LYS A 80 4.90 -4.80 -8.71
N THR A 81 6.10 -4.70 -8.13
CA THR A 81 6.33 -3.93 -6.91
C THR A 81 6.33 -2.43 -7.17
N GLU A 82 6.91 -1.99 -8.30
CA GLU A 82 6.97 -0.57 -8.69
C GLU A 82 5.65 -0.04 -9.30
N TYR A 83 4.85 -0.93 -9.89
CA TYR A 83 3.59 -0.62 -10.58
C TYR A 83 2.46 -1.59 -10.14
N PRO A 84 2.08 -1.59 -8.84
CA PRO A 84 1.07 -2.51 -8.32
C PRO A 84 -0.30 -2.37 -8.99
N GLU A 85 -0.67 -1.16 -9.41
CA GLU A 85 -1.89 -0.86 -10.16
C GLU A 85 -1.92 -1.60 -11.51
N SER A 86 -0.82 -1.55 -12.25
CA SER A 86 -0.67 -2.26 -13.53
C SER A 86 -0.61 -3.77 -13.34
N ALA A 87 -0.01 -4.24 -12.24
CA ALA A 87 0.02 -5.66 -11.89
C ALA A 87 -1.37 -6.21 -11.61
N ALA A 88 -2.20 -5.48 -10.86
CA ALA A 88 -3.58 -5.84 -10.56
C ALA A 88 -4.46 -5.87 -11.81
N ALA A 89 -4.27 -4.90 -12.72
CA ALA A 89 -4.97 -4.84 -13.99
C ALA A 89 -4.46 -5.84 -15.04
N GLY A 90 -3.30 -6.46 -14.82
CA GLY A 90 -2.68 -7.36 -15.79
C GLY A 90 -2.09 -6.64 -17.01
N THR A 91 -1.76 -5.35 -16.89
CA THR A 91 -1.27 -4.50 -18.00
C THR A 91 0.26 -4.48 -18.13
N THR A 92 0.93 -5.48 -17.55
CA THR A 92 2.37 -5.73 -17.77
C THR A 92 2.52 -6.83 -18.81
N GLU A 93 2.81 -6.42 -20.03
CA GLU A 93 2.83 -7.24 -21.22
C GLU A 93 4.23 -7.76 -21.54
N ASP A 94 4.26 -9.00 -22.01
CA ASP A 94 5.43 -9.67 -22.54
C ASP A 94 5.51 -9.44 -24.04
N LEU A 95 6.43 -8.57 -24.48
CA LEU A 95 6.62 -8.28 -25.90
C LEU A 95 7.44 -9.35 -26.65
N HIS A 96 7.58 -10.54 -26.05
CA HIS A 96 8.23 -11.75 -26.56
C HIS A 96 9.73 -11.87 -26.25
N TYR A 97 10.23 -13.10 -26.37
CA TYR A 97 11.66 -13.41 -26.35
C TYR A 97 12.26 -13.12 -27.72
N ASP A 98 13.36 -12.37 -27.74
CA ASP A 98 14.10 -12.08 -28.97
C ASP A 98 15.60 -12.33 -28.77
N GLU A 99 16.31 -12.56 -29.87
CA GLU A 99 17.76 -12.68 -29.90
C GLU A 99 18.38 -11.34 -30.28
N GLY A 100 19.21 -10.80 -29.39
CA GLY A 100 19.82 -9.48 -29.54
C GLY A 100 21.35 -9.54 -29.55
N PRO A 101 22.03 -8.64 -30.28
CA PRO A 101 23.49 -8.62 -30.37
C PRO A 101 24.15 -7.94 -29.15
N TYR A 102 23.70 -8.29 -27.94
CA TYR A 102 24.16 -7.75 -26.66
C TYR A 102 25.15 -8.69 -25.96
N GLY A 103 25.73 -9.62 -26.72
CA GLY A 103 26.65 -10.61 -26.25
C GLY A 103 28.12 -10.18 -26.29
N SER A 104 29.03 -11.12 -25.97
CA SER A 104 30.49 -10.89 -25.99
C SER A 104 31.23 -12.15 -26.40
N GLY A 105 32.31 -12.01 -27.17
CA GLY A 105 33.14 -13.15 -27.59
C GLY A 105 32.38 -14.14 -28.47
N GLU A 106 32.45 -15.43 -28.15
CA GLU A 106 31.80 -16.52 -28.90
C GLU A 106 30.26 -16.48 -28.84
N ALA A 107 29.68 -15.82 -27.84
CA ALA A 107 28.24 -15.62 -27.71
C ALA A 107 27.89 -14.17 -28.08
N ALA A 108 28.05 -13.79 -29.36
CA ALA A 108 27.81 -12.43 -29.85
C ALA A 108 26.31 -12.05 -29.87
N VAL A 109 25.43 -13.03 -30.07
CA VAL A 109 23.98 -12.91 -30.00
C VAL A 109 23.49 -13.67 -28.77
N VAL A 110 22.63 -13.03 -27.99
CA VAL A 110 22.13 -13.55 -26.72
C VAL A 110 20.63 -13.36 -26.62
N ARG A 111 19.97 -14.20 -25.84
CA ARG A 111 18.53 -14.07 -25.60
C ARG A 111 18.24 -12.80 -24.81
N THR A 112 17.08 -12.24 -25.10
CA THR A 112 16.54 -11.07 -24.42
C THR A 112 15.06 -11.21 -24.15
N LYS A 113 14.58 -10.47 -23.17
CA LYS A 113 13.18 -10.38 -22.79
C LYS A 113 12.76 -8.93 -22.68
N LEU A 114 11.66 -8.56 -23.32
CA LEU A 114 11.14 -7.20 -23.27
C LEU A 114 9.79 -7.16 -22.54
N TRP A 115 9.72 -6.37 -21.47
CA TRP A 115 8.50 -6.10 -20.72
C TRP A 115 8.02 -4.68 -20.98
N LEU A 116 6.72 -4.53 -21.20
CA LEU A 116 6.03 -3.27 -21.31
C LEU A 116 5.01 -3.14 -20.18
N THR A 117 5.13 -2.13 -19.34
CA THR A 117 4.14 -1.82 -18.31
C THR A 117 3.28 -0.64 -18.77
N LEU A 118 1.99 -0.89 -18.96
CA LEU A 118 0.99 0.11 -19.36
C LEU A 118 0.15 0.55 -18.16
N ASP A 119 -0.54 1.68 -18.34
CA ASP A 119 -1.52 2.15 -17.36
C ASP A 119 -2.67 1.14 -17.17
N GLU A 120 -3.22 1.13 -15.95
CA GLU A 120 -4.25 0.18 -15.51
C GLU A 120 -5.55 0.26 -16.33
N GLY A 121 -5.82 1.40 -16.98
CA GLY A 121 -7.02 1.62 -17.80
C GLY A 121 -6.83 1.37 -19.29
N PHE A 122 -5.66 0.88 -19.73
CA PHE A 122 -5.33 0.72 -21.16
C PHE A 122 -5.50 2.00 -21.99
N ASN A 123 -5.24 3.18 -21.41
CA ASN A 123 -5.34 4.48 -22.09
C ASN A 123 -4.15 4.78 -23.02
N GLY A 124 -3.25 3.81 -23.21
CA GLY A 124 -2.07 3.94 -24.06
C GLY A 124 -0.91 4.70 -23.40
N ILE A 125 -0.89 4.80 -22.07
CA ILE A 125 0.22 5.42 -21.33
C ILE A 125 1.21 4.33 -20.91
N ALA A 126 2.46 4.46 -21.34
CA ALA A 126 3.52 3.55 -20.95
C ALA A 126 4.24 4.06 -19.69
N TYR A 127 4.26 3.23 -18.64
CA TYR A 127 4.98 3.52 -17.40
C TYR A 127 6.40 2.98 -17.41
N ALA A 128 6.63 1.81 -18.00
CA ALA A 128 7.96 1.23 -18.08
C ALA A 128 8.21 0.43 -19.35
N TYR A 129 9.46 0.48 -19.81
CA TYR A 129 10.00 -0.34 -20.89
C TYR A 129 11.25 -1.04 -20.37
N THR A 130 11.19 -2.36 -20.13
CA THR A 130 12.26 -3.10 -19.46
C THR A 130 12.84 -4.19 -20.36
N LEU A 131 14.11 -4.03 -20.74
CA LEU A 131 14.87 -5.03 -21.48
C LEU A 131 15.74 -5.84 -20.52
N VAL A 132 15.54 -7.16 -20.50
CA VAL A 132 16.41 -8.09 -19.80
C VAL A 132 17.33 -8.78 -20.82
N VAL A 133 18.64 -8.73 -20.59
CA VAL A 133 19.65 -9.32 -21.46
C VAL A 133 20.30 -10.52 -20.78
N HIS A 134 20.22 -11.69 -21.41
CA HIS A 134 20.78 -12.94 -20.90
C HIS A 134 22.17 -13.21 -21.47
N SER A 135 23.14 -12.36 -21.12
CA SER A 135 24.53 -12.51 -21.55
C SER A 135 25.38 -13.30 -20.55
N PRO A 136 26.54 -13.87 -20.95
CA PRO A 136 27.48 -14.49 -20.02
C PRO A 136 27.94 -13.56 -18.88
N MET A 137 27.97 -12.25 -19.13
CA MET A 137 28.25 -11.22 -18.11
C MET A 137 27.18 -11.16 -17.03
N ALA A 138 25.94 -11.53 -17.33
CA ALA A 138 24.85 -11.54 -16.36
C ALA A 138 25.15 -12.49 -15.20
N TRP A 139 25.68 -13.69 -15.47
CA TRP A 139 26.09 -14.62 -14.40
C TRP A 139 27.34 -14.13 -13.66
N GLN A 140 28.35 -13.65 -14.38
CA GLN A 140 29.58 -13.13 -13.77
C GLN A 140 29.29 -11.97 -12.80
N SER A 141 28.35 -11.10 -13.16
CA SER A 141 27.93 -9.94 -12.35
C SER A 141 27.42 -10.31 -10.94
N VAL A 142 27.00 -11.57 -10.74
CA VAL A 142 26.52 -12.10 -9.46
C VAL A 142 27.57 -13.01 -8.81
N ALA A 143 28.26 -13.85 -9.59
CA ALA A 143 29.23 -14.82 -9.07
C ALA A 143 30.53 -14.17 -8.55
N ASP A 144 30.96 -13.07 -9.16
CA ASP A 144 32.22 -12.37 -8.84
C ASP A 144 31.97 -11.07 -8.03
N ALA A 145 30.85 -10.99 -7.32
CA ALA A 145 30.39 -9.78 -6.61
C ALA A 145 31.35 -9.26 -5.51
N ASP A 146 32.34 -10.05 -5.09
CA ASP A 146 33.44 -9.61 -4.21
C ASP A 146 34.39 -8.59 -4.91
N GLY A 147 34.30 -8.46 -6.23
CA GLY A 147 35.00 -7.43 -7.00
C GLY A 147 34.22 -6.12 -7.02
N ALA A 148 34.55 -5.19 -6.12
CA ALA A 148 33.91 -3.86 -5.97
C ALA A 148 33.75 -3.01 -7.26
N GLY A 149 34.39 -3.38 -8.38
CA GLY A 149 34.29 -2.69 -9.67
C GLY A 149 33.41 -3.36 -10.74
N LEU A 150 32.86 -4.56 -10.50
CA LEU A 150 32.15 -5.32 -11.53
C LEU A 150 30.81 -4.68 -11.98
N PRO A 151 29.95 -4.15 -11.07
CA PRO A 151 28.73 -3.46 -11.50
C PRO A 151 29.02 -2.22 -12.37
N ALA A 152 30.05 -1.46 -12.03
CA ALA A 152 30.49 -0.29 -12.80
C ALA A 152 31.00 -0.68 -14.20
N ARG A 153 31.72 -1.81 -14.33
CA ARG A 153 32.18 -2.33 -15.62
C ARG A 153 31.03 -2.80 -16.50
N VAL A 154 30.03 -3.48 -15.93
CA VAL A 154 28.83 -3.91 -16.67
C VAL A 154 28.04 -2.68 -17.14
N ALA A 155 27.85 -1.68 -16.29
CA ALA A 155 27.17 -0.43 -16.65
C ALA A 155 27.91 0.35 -17.76
N ALA A 156 29.25 0.30 -17.78
CA ALA A 156 30.07 0.95 -18.80
C ALA A 156 30.30 0.10 -20.08
N SER A 157 29.79 -1.13 -20.12
CA SER A 157 30.09 -2.10 -21.19
C SER A 157 29.52 -1.67 -22.55
N PRO A 158 30.16 -2.06 -23.68
CA PRO A 158 29.62 -1.83 -25.02
C PRO A 158 28.21 -2.42 -25.21
N GLN A 159 27.94 -3.56 -24.59
CA GLN A 159 26.64 -4.25 -24.60
C GLN A 159 25.56 -3.37 -23.96
N MET A 160 25.86 -2.81 -22.79
CA MET A 160 24.96 -1.88 -22.09
C MET A 160 24.71 -0.63 -22.94
N LYS A 161 25.74 -0.02 -23.51
CA LYS A 161 25.60 1.18 -24.36
C LYS A 161 24.77 0.91 -25.61
N LEU A 162 24.95 -0.25 -26.25
CA LEU A 162 24.14 -0.65 -27.41
C LEU A 162 22.67 -0.84 -27.03
N ALA A 163 22.40 -1.51 -25.89
CA ALA A 163 21.05 -1.67 -25.36
C ALA A 163 20.40 -0.32 -25.00
N GLN A 164 21.15 0.63 -24.42
CA GLN A 164 20.70 1.99 -24.14
C GLN A 164 20.27 2.72 -25.41
N ARG A 165 21.09 2.67 -26.47
CA ARG A 165 20.76 3.27 -27.77
C ARG A 165 19.53 2.62 -28.41
N TYR A 166 19.46 1.29 -28.38
CA TYR A 166 18.33 0.54 -28.93
C TYR A 166 17.01 0.90 -28.23
N MET A 167 16.99 0.84 -26.90
CA MET A 167 15.79 1.15 -26.12
C MET A 167 15.36 2.62 -26.27
N SER A 168 16.32 3.55 -26.30
CA SER A 168 16.01 4.97 -26.56
C SER A 168 15.39 5.18 -27.94
N SER A 169 15.87 4.43 -28.95
CA SER A 169 15.33 4.47 -30.32
C SER A 169 13.92 3.89 -30.42
N ILE A 170 13.64 2.76 -29.75
CA ILE A 170 12.28 2.18 -29.68
C ILE A 170 11.31 3.20 -29.10
N VAL A 171 11.60 3.70 -27.91
CA VAL A 171 10.69 4.63 -27.21
C VAL A 171 10.57 5.94 -27.99
N GLY A 172 11.67 6.42 -28.60
CA GLY A 172 11.65 7.57 -29.51
C GLY A 172 10.79 7.37 -30.76
N THR A 173 10.78 6.16 -31.31
CA THR A 173 9.92 5.82 -32.45
C THR A 173 8.45 5.77 -32.02
N MET A 174 8.15 5.21 -30.85
CA MET A 174 6.80 5.19 -30.30
C MET A 174 6.24 6.59 -30.01
N ASP A 175 7.07 7.49 -29.47
CA ASP A 175 6.69 8.89 -29.21
C ASP A 175 6.33 9.65 -30.51
N LYS A 176 6.95 9.26 -31.64
CA LYS A 176 6.66 9.83 -32.97
C LYS A 176 5.44 9.20 -33.63
N GLN A 177 5.06 7.98 -33.27
CA GLN A 177 3.87 7.31 -33.78
C GLN A 177 2.62 7.80 -33.03
N GLN A 178 1.55 8.10 -33.76
CA GLN A 178 0.30 8.54 -33.14
C GLN A 178 -0.30 7.39 -32.30
N GLY A 179 -0.55 7.64 -31.01
CA GLY A 179 -1.32 6.74 -30.14
C GLY A 179 -0.64 6.24 -28.87
N ALA A 180 0.68 6.38 -28.72
CA ALA A 180 1.40 5.96 -27.51
C ALA A 180 1.87 7.16 -26.67
N ASN A 181 1.52 7.17 -25.38
CA ASN A 181 1.98 8.19 -24.45
C ASN A 181 3.15 7.67 -23.60
N VAL A 182 4.37 7.84 -24.12
CA VAL A 182 5.61 7.35 -23.49
C VAL A 182 6.37 8.42 -22.69
N ARG A 183 5.81 9.63 -22.54
CA ARG A 183 6.50 10.77 -21.89
C ARG A 183 6.84 10.53 -20.41
N HIS A 184 6.12 9.61 -19.77
CA HIS A 184 6.28 9.22 -18.37
C HIS A 184 7.08 7.92 -18.20
N ALA A 185 7.52 7.31 -19.31
CA ALA A 185 8.12 6.00 -19.30
C ALA A 185 9.51 6.01 -18.64
N ILE A 186 9.72 5.04 -17.75
CA ILE A 186 11.04 4.65 -17.26
C ILE A 186 11.56 3.51 -18.13
N ILE A 187 12.70 3.73 -18.75
CA ILE A 187 13.40 2.72 -19.53
C ILE A 187 14.37 2.00 -18.60
N ASN A 188 14.26 0.68 -18.49
CA ASN A 188 15.14 -0.17 -17.68
C ASN A 188 15.90 -1.15 -18.58
N ILE A 189 17.18 -1.35 -18.28
CA ILE A 189 18.00 -2.39 -18.92
C ILE A 189 18.65 -3.20 -17.82
N VAL A 190 18.43 -4.50 -17.85
CA VAL A 190 18.89 -5.47 -16.86
C VAL A 190 19.92 -6.41 -17.49
N ILE A 191 21.12 -6.45 -16.90
CA ILE A 191 22.16 -7.42 -17.22
C ILE A 191 22.64 -8.03 -15.89
N GLY A 192 22.07 -9.17 -15.52
CA GLY A 192 22.38 -9.86 -14.26
C GLY A 192 22.06 -9.02 -13.02
N SER A 193 23.05 -8.75 -12.17
CA SER A 193 22.91 -7.92 -10.95
C SER A 193 22.86 -6.42 -11.23
N VAL A 194 22.97 -6.00 -12.49
CA VAL A 194 23.01 -4.58 -12.85
C VAL A 194 21.75 -4.19 -13.59
N MET A 195 21.04 -3.21 -13.03
CA MET A 195 19.96 -2.51 -13.72
C MET A 195 20.39 -1.05 -13.90
N VAL A 196 20.31 -0.56 -15.13
CA VAL A 196 20.36 0.87 -15.42
C VAL A 196 18.97 1.34 -15.82
N SER A 197 18.60 2.53 -15.37
CA SER A 197 17.34 3.16 -15.73
C SER A 197 17.55 4.56 -16.25
N ALA A 198 16.68 5.00 -17.14
CA ALA A 198 16.56 6.39 -17.54
C ALA A 198 15.09 6.79 -17.68
N ARG A 199 14.78 8.07 -17.48
CA ARG A 199 13.47 8.65 -17.84
C ARG A 199 13.52 9.11 -19.28
N TYR A 200 12.54 8.76 -20.10
CA TYR A 200 12.54 9.11 -21.53
C TYR A 200 12.44 10.63 -21.78
N LYS A 201 11.67 11.36 -20.96
CA LYS A 201 11.61 12.83 -20.96
C LYS A 201 11.88 13.34 -19.54
N PRO A 202 13.17 13.46 -19.12
CA PRO A 202 13.52 13.76 -17.73
C PRO A 202 13.00 15.12 -17.25
N HIS A 203 12.79 16.07 -18.17
CA HIS A 203 12.20 17.39 -17.91
C HIS A 203 10.75 17.52 -18.39
N ASN A 204 10.00 16.42 -18.45
CA ASN A 204 8.58 16.48 -18.78
C ASN A 204 7.84 17.35 -17.76
N VAL A 205 7.22 18.43 -18.26
CA VAL A 205 6.33 19.32 -17.49
C VAL A 205 4.85 19.02 -17.76
N THR A 206 4.53 18.12 -18.71
CA THR A 206 3.14 17.84 -19.06
C THR A 206 2.60 16.66 -18.26
N PRO A 207 1.60 16.84 -17.39
CA PRO A 207 0.94 15.73 -16.70
C PRO A 207 0.09 14.90 -17.66
N SER A 208 -0.28 13.69 -17.24
CA SER A 208 -1.31 12.89 -17.90
C SER A 208 -2.41 12.51 -16.92
N LEU A 209 -3.62 12.34 -17.44
CA LEU A 209 -4.76 11.85 -16.70
C LEU A 209 -5.35 10.66 -17.49
N ALA A 210 -5.47 9.51 -16.85
CA ALA A 210 -5.96 8.27 -17.46
C ALA A 210 -7.30 7.89 -16.84
N LEU A 211 -8.36 7.67 -17.64
CA LEU A 211 -9.64 7.21 -17.11
C LEU A 211 -9.56 5.71 -16.82
N ILE A 212 -9.93 5.30 -15.62
CA ILE A 212 -9.88 3.90 -15.19
C ILE A 212 -11.27 3.29 -15.23
N SER A 213 -12.24 3.98 -14.64
CA SER A 213 -13.62 3.49 -14.58
C SER A 213 -14.61 4.64 -14.39
N GLU A 214 -15.84 4.41 -14.85
CA GLU A 214 -17.01 5.25 -14.62
C GLU A 214 -18.08 4.43 -13.89
N ASN A 215 -18.72 5.00 -12.87
CA ASN A 215 -19.80 4.40 -12.09
C ASN A 215 -19.48 3.07 -11.39
N ASP A 216 -18.21 2.90 -11.00
CA ASP A 216 -17.63 1.71 -10.38
C ASP A 216 -17.97 1.52 -8.88
N GLY A 217 -18.93 2.30 -8.35
CA GLY A 217 -19.42 2.15 -6.98
C GLY A 217 -20.65 1.22 -6.90
N PRO A 218 -21.06 0.75 -5.71
CA PRO A 218 -22.40 0.20 -5.51
C PRO A 218 -23.46 1.31 -5.59
N GLU A 219 -24.64 1.01 -6.15
CA GLU A 219 -25.79 1.93 -6.10
C GLU A 219 -26.25 2.07 -4.65
N LEU A 220 -26.44 3.31 -4.19
CA LEU A 220 -26.92 3.57 -2.84
C LEU A 220 -28.41 3.28 -2.81
N ARG A 221 -28.80 2.23 -2.10
CA ARG A 221 -30.21 1.87 -1.92
C ARG A 221 -30.88 2.89 -1.02
N GLN A 222 -32.02 3.41 -1.48
CA GLN A 222 -32.90 4.22 -0.64
C GLN A 222 -33.36 3.38 0.55
N PRO A 223 -33.25 3.88 1.80
CA PRO A 223 -33.71 3.14 2.97
C PRO A 223 -35.22 2.88 2.89
N THR A 224 -35.66 1.68 3.24
CA THR A 224 -37.08 1.31 3.26
C THR A 224 -37.86 1.93 4.42
N ASP A 225 -37.18 2.40 5.48
CA ASP A 225 -37.78 2.99 6.69
C ASP A 225 -37.93 4.52 6.65
N VAL A 226 -37.76 5.16 5.48
CA VAL A 226 -38.04 6.61 5.31
C VAL A 226 -39.53 6.92 5.60
N GLU A 227 -40.42 5.93 5.53
CA GLU A 227 -41.83 6.07 5.93
C GLU A 227 -42.07 6.04 7.45
N LYS A 228 -41.06 5.68 8.27
CA LYS A 228 -41.20 5.53 9.74
C LYS A 228 -40.34 6.49 10.56
N THR A 229 -39.44 7.22 9.93
CA THR A 229 -38.67 8.27 10.59
C THR A 229 -39.53 9.54 10.67
N GLU A 230 -39.50 10.22 11.81
CA GLU A 230 -40.24 11.48 11.99
C GLU A 230 -39.95 12.47 10.85
N PRO A 231 -40.90 13.33 10.46
CA PRO A 231 -40.81 14.26 9.32
C PRO A 231 -39.70 15.33 9.41
N SER A 232 -38.74 15.20 10.33
CA SER A 232 -37.66 16.14 10.63
C SER A 232 -36.33 15.83 9.91
N SER A 233 -36.13 14.63 9.35
CA SER A 233 -34.95 14.31 8.53
C SER A 233 -35.21 14.59 7.05
N HIS A 234 -34.82 15.78 6.59
CA HIS A 234 -34.87 16.11 5.15
C HIS A 234 -34.18 14.99 4.34
N PRO A 235 -34.87 14.36 3.36
CA PRO A 235 -34.34 13.21 2.60
C PRO A 235 -32.97 13.46 1.96
N GLN A 236 -32.69 14.71 1.59
CA GLN A 236 -31.39 15.17 1.08
C GLN A 236 -30.27 15.00 2.10
N ARG A 237 -30.53 15.31 3.38
CA ARG A 237 -29.55 15.16 4.47
C ARG A 237 -29.23 13.69 4.71
N LEU A 238 -30.23 12.81 4.56
CA LEU A 238 -30.07 11.36 4.60
C LEU A 238 -29.22 10.86 3.43
N PHE A 239 -29.52 11.27 2.19
CA PHE A 239 -28.72 10.87 1.03
C PHE A 239 -27.26 11.31 1.15
N ARG A 240 -27.02 12.58 1.52
CA ARG A 240 -25.66 13.13 1.67
C ARG A 240 -24.84 12.38 2.71
N SER A 241 -25.45 12.00 3.84
CA SER A 241 -24.77 11.24 4.89
C SER A 241 -24.43 9.84 4.43
N HIS A 242 -25.36 9.16 3.75
CA HIS A 242 -25.13 7.85 3.15
C HIS A 242 -24.03 7.87 2.09
N LEU A 243 -24.04 8.88 1.22
CA LEU A 243 -23.00 9.07 0.20
C LEU A 243 -21.63 9.25 0.85
N PHE A 244 -21.50 10.19 1.79
CA PHE A 244 -20.22 10.48 2.44
C PHE A 244 -19.66 9.26 3.19
N VAL A 245 -20.52 8.57 3.95
CA VAL A 245 -20.18 7.32 4.65
C VAL A 245 -19.75 6.23 3.68
N SER A 246 -20.47 6.07 2.56
CA SER A 246 -20.10 5.08 1.54
C SER A 246 -18.74 5.40 0.91
N VAL A 247 -18.46 6.68 0.62
CA VAL A 247 -17.17 7.08 0.08
C VAL A 247 -16.04 6.76 1.06
N LEU A 248 -16.20 7.10 2.34
CA LEU A 248 -15.18 6.79 3.35
C LEU A 248 -14.93 5.28 3.46
N ALA A 249 -16.00 4.47 3.48
CA ALA A 249 -15.87 3.02 3.50
C ALA A 249 -15.14 2.48 2.26
N THR A 250 -15.45 3.02 1.07
CA THR A 250 -14.75 2.67 -0.17
C THR A 250 -13.28 3.06 -0.12
N LEU A 251 -12.94 4.27 0.37
CA LEU A 251 -11.55 4.71 0.48
C LEU A 251 -10.74 3.85 1.45
N GLU A 252 -11.32 3.45 2.58
CA GLU A 252 -10.65 2.54 3.53
C GLU A 252 -10.46 1.11 2.98
N ALA A 253 -11.39 0.66 2.12
CA ALA A 253 -11.32 -0.66 1.51
C ALA A 253 -10.30 -0.72 0.35
N ASP A 254 -10.33 0.27 -0.53
CA ASP A 254 -9.51 0.31 -1.75
C ASP A 254 -8.05 0.69 -1.47
N TYR A 255 -7.80 1.40 -0.36
CA TYR A 255 -6.46 1.87 0.04
C TYR A 255 -6.08 1.41 1.45
N PRO A 256 -5.91 0.08 1.66
CA PRO A 256 -5.54 -0.45 2.96
C PRO A 256 -4.18 0.09 3.42
N GLY A 257 -4.07 0.43 4.71
CA GLY A 257 -2.83 0.98 5.29
C GLY A 257 -2.67 2.48 5.12
N CYS A 258 -3.69 3.15 4.56
CA CYS A 258 -3.65 4.58 4.27
C CYS A 258 -4.64 5.35 5.13
N THR A 259 -4.22 6.46 5.72
CA THR A 259 -5.11 7.36 6.45
C THR A 259 -5.94 8.22 5.51
N VAL A 260 -7.24 8.38 5.77
CA VAL A 260 -8.10 9.32 5.02
C VAL A 260 -8.06 10.69 5.70
N TRP A 261 -7.60 11.69 4.98
CA TRP A 261 -7.47 13.06 5.46
C TRP A 261 -8.58 13.93 4.90
N ASP A 262 -9.15 14.78 5.74
CA ASP A 262 -10.03 15.87 5.30
C ASP A 262 -9.19 17.09 4.95
N ALA A 263 -9.01 17.36 3.66
CA ALA A 263 -8.29 18.52 3.15
C ALA A 263 -9.17 19.77 3.05
N GLY A 264 -10.47 19.68 3.39
CA GLY A 264 -11.36 20.83 3.46
C GLY A 264 -12.36 20.94 2.31
N ALA A 265 -13.07 22.07 2.30
CA ALA A 265 -14.00 22.41 1.23
C ALA A 265 -13.26 22.65 -0.09
N MET A 266 -13.87 22.24 -1.20
CA MET A 266 -13.30 22.36 -2.54
C MET A 266 -14.25 23.16 -3.45
N PRO A 267 -14.24 24.50 -3.38
CA PRO A 267 -15.04 25.32 -4.28
C PRO A 267 -14.48 25.24 -5.71
N PHE A 268 -15.35 25.03 -6.69
CA PHE A 268 -15.00 25.04 -8.12
C PHE A 268 -16.10 25.71 -8.95
N ARG A 269 -15.82 25.91 -10.24
CA ARG A 269 -16.75 26.53 -11.19
C ARG A 269 -17.18 25.55 -12.28
N VAL A 270 -18.44 25.60 -12.68
CA VAL A 270 -18.99 24.89 -13.84
C VAL A 270 -19.46 25.96 -14.82
N ASP A 271 -18.99 25.91 -16.07
CA ASP A 271 -19.31 26.91 -17.11
C ASP A 271 -19.09 28.36 -16.63
N GLU A 272 -17.93 28.63 -16.00
CA GLU A 272 -17.53 29.92 -15.40
C GLU A 272 -18.35 30.40 -14.18
N GLN A 273 -19.40 29.66 -13.79
CA GLN A 273 -20.21 29.98 -12.61
C GLN A 273 -19.75 29.17 -11.40
N PRO A 274 -19.72 29.75 -10.19
CA PRO A 274 -19.49 28.97 -8.96
C PRO A 274 -20.52 27.85 -8.84
N TYR A 275 -20.06 26.62 -8.59
CA TYR A 275 -20.97 25.50 -8.34
C TYR A 275 -21.74 25.74 -7.04
N ALA A 276 -23.06 25.54 -7.08
CA ALA A 276 -23.96 25.98 -6.02
C ALA A 276 -24.00 25.08 -4.79
N HIS A 277 -23.42 23.87 -4.86
CA HIS A 277 -23.53 22.88 -3.80
C HIS A 277 -22.18 22.52 -3.18
N PRO A 278 -22.14 22.13 -1.89
CA PRO A 278 -20.91 21.74 -1.22
C PRO A 278 -20.15 20.62 -1.90
N ALA A 279 -18.81 20.75 -1.90
CA ALA A 279 -17.88 19.71 -2.31
C ALA A 279 -16.70 19.64 -1.33
N ARG A 280 -16.22 18.42 -1.07
CA ARG A 280 -15.16 18.14 -0.11
C ARG A 280 -14.00 17.42 -0.75
N LEU A 281 -12.78 17.86 -0.48
CA LEU A 281 -11.56 17.16 -0.86
C LEU A 281 -11.09 16.29 0.30
N LEU A 282 -11.05 14.98 0.04
CA LEU A 282 -10.46 13.95 0.89
C LEU A 282 -9.15 13.48 0.26
N VAL A 283 -8.17 13.12 1.09
CA VAL A 283 -6.84 12.70 0.63
C VAL A 283 -6.42 11.44 1.35
N CYS A 284 -6.23 10.34 0.62
CA CYS A 284 -5.64 9.14 1.20
C CYS A 284 -4.12 9.27 1.20
N ARG A 285 -3.50 8.99 2.36
CA ARG A 285 -2.06 9.05 2.54
C ARG A 285 -1.51 7.74 3.07
N ASP A 286 -0.50 7.21 2.37
CA ASP A 286 0.28 6.06 2.79
C ASP A 286 0.96 6.37 4.12
N TYR A 287 0.67 5.54 5.12
CA TYR A 287 1.16 5.73 6.47
C TYR A 287 2.69 5.69 6.58
N GLU A 288 3.37 4.87 5.78
CA GLU A 288 4.83 4.73 5.86
C GLU A 288 5.56 5.86 5.15
N LYS A 289 4.92 6.46 4.13
CA LYS A 289 5.48 7.58 3.36
C LYS A 289 5.14 8.96 3.95
N ARG A 290 4.33 9.02 5.01
CA ARG A 290 3.91 10.27 5.61
C ARG A 290 4.98 10.88 6.52
N ASN A 291 5.00 12.20 6.60
CA ASN A 291 5.74 12.94 7.61
C ASN A 291 5.05 12.73 8.98
N LYS A 292 5.78 12.07 9.90
CA LYS A 292 5.29 11.71 11.24
C LYS A 292 5.29 12.91 12.21
N ASP A 293 5.94 14.01 11.85
CA ASP A 293 6.10 15.19 12.70
C ASP A 293 4.92 16.17 12.61
N VAL A 294 3.99 15.96 11.66
CA VAL A 294 2.79 16.80 11.49
C VAL A 294 1.80 16.54 12.61
N ASP A 295 1.39 17.60 13.31
CA ASP A 295 0.37 17.49 14.38
C ASP A 295 -1.02 17.29 13.77
N THR A 296 -1.81 16.41 14.38
CA THR A 296 -3.06 15.88 13.81
C THR A 296 -4.25 16.03 14.74
N LEU A 297 -5.43 16.17 14.13
CA LEU A 297 -6.73 16.02 14.77
C LEU A 297 -7.43 14.81 14.16
N ASP A 298 -7.80 13.86 15.01
CA ASP A 298 -8.48 12.64 14.61
C ASP A 298 -9.97 12.75 14.97
N PHE A 299 -10.81 12.50 13.98
CA PHE A 299 -12.26 12.57 14.08
C PHE A 299 -12.88 11.21 13.77
N LYS A 300 -13.78 10.75 14.64
CA LYS A 300 -14.65 9.61 14.34
C LYS A 300 -15.83 10.12 13.53
N VAL A 301 -16.08 9.49 12.39
CA VAL A 301 -17.29 9.74 11.61
C VAL A 301 -18.29 8.63 11.91
N GLU A 302 -19.46 9.04 12.39
CA GLU A 302 -20.57 8.17 12.77
C GLU A 302 -21.75 8.41 11.82
N ARG A 303 -22.61 7.40 11.67
CA ARG A 303 -23.87 7.57 10.96
C ARG A 303 -24.81 8.44 11.80
N PRO A 304 -25.78 9.14 11.17
CA PRO A 304 -26.71 9.97 11.93
C PRO A 304 -27.60 9.16 12.87
N ASP A 305 -27.95 7.94 12.44
CA ASP A 305 -28.91 7.06 13.11
C ASP A 305 -28.24 5.92 13.89
N ASP A 306 -26.90 5.86 13.92
CA ASP A 306 -26.12 4.79 14.53
C ASP A 306 -24.76 5.30 15.00
N ASP A 307 -24.45 5.06 16.28
CA ASP A 307 -23.16 5.43 16.91
C ASP A 307 -22.00 4.54 16.44
N SER A 308 -22.22 3.63 15.49
CA SER A 308 -21.14 2.88 14.85
C SER A 308 -20.19 3.81 14.08
N THR A 309 -18.91 3.74 14.46
CA THR A 309 -17.86 4.47 13.75
C THR A 309 -17.63 3.84 12.38
N VAL A 310 -17.84 4.64 11.33
CA VAL A 310 -17.64 4.23 9.93
C VAL A 310 -16.17 4.28 9.58
N ALA A 311 -15.52 5.41 9.88
CA ALA A 311 -14.14 5.69 9.52
C ALA A 311 -13.52 6.70 10.49
N THR A 312 -12.19 6.79 10.47
CA THR A 312 -11.45 7.87 11.15
C THR A 312 -10.93 8.86 10.11
N LEU A 313 -11.40 10.11 10.19
CA LEU A 313 -10.87 11.22 9.40
C LEU A 313 -9.73 11.91 10.16
N VAL A 314 -8.68 12.26 9.44
CA VAL A 314 -7.52 12.97 9.99
C VAL A 314 -7.45 14.37 9.39
N ARG A 315 -7.07 15.36 10.18
CA ARG A 315 -6.77 16.72 9.71
C ARG A 315 -5.43 17.18 10.28
N ALA A 316 -4.64 17.91 9.49
CA ALA A 316 -3.48 18.61 10.01
C ALA A 316 -3.96 19.75 10.93
N ARG A 317 -3.26 19.98 12.05
CA ARG A 317 -3.56 21.15 12.88
C ARG A 317 -3.18 22.44 12.19
N ASP A 318 -2.03 22.43 11.53
CA ASP A 318 -1.60 23.51 10.64
C ASP A 318 -1.81 23.05 9.17
N PRO A 319 -2.67 23.72 8.39
CA PRO A 319 -2.87 23.43 6.97
C PRO A 319 -1.67 23.74 6.09
N ALA A 320 -0.74 24.57 6.58
CA ALA A 320 0.49 24.85 5.86
C ALA A 320 1.42 23.63 5.87
N GLU A 321 1.34 22.78 6.91
CA GLU A 321 2.13 21.55 7.02
C GLU A 321 1.71 20.52 5.96
N ASP A 322 2.69 19.80 5.41
CA ASP A 322 2.42 18.67 4.52
C ASP A 322 2.65 17.35 5.23
N PRO A 323 1.62 16.51 5.36
CA PRO A 323 1.81 15.15 5.82
C PRO A 323 2.52 14.27 4.78
N GLY A 324 2.70 14.68 3.53
CA GLY A 324 3.31 13.85 2.47
C GLY A 324 2.53 12.55 2.17
N GLY A 325 3.11 11.66 1.36
CA GLY A 325 2.59 10.29 1.15
C GLY A 325 1.22 10.19 0.46
N VAL A 326 0.82 11.17 -0.36
CA VAL A 326 -0.49 11.12 -1.06
C VAL A 326 -0.52 10.00 -2.08
N ILE A 327 -1.55 9.17 -2.01
CA ILE A 327 -1.80 8.08 -2.94
C ILE A 327 -3.13 8.23 -3.68
N CYS A 328 -4.11 8.92 -3.09
CA CYS A 328 -5.41 9.18 -3.71
C CYS A 328 -5.97 10.55 -3.33
N LEU A 329 -6.50 11.26 -4.32
CA LEU A 329 -7.33 12.45 -4.16
C LEU A 329 -8.79 12.08 -4.42
N ALA A 330 -9.65 12.33 -3.45
CA ALA A 330 -11.04 11.94 -3.47
C ALA A 330 -11.93 13.17 -3.32
N VAL A 331 -12.88 13.38 -4.23
CA VAL A 331 -13.79 14.52 -4.20
C VAL A 331 -15.22 14.04 -4.01
N VAL A 332 -15.88 14.48 -2.95
CA VAL A 332 -17.30 14.19 -2.71
C VAL A 332 -18.12 15.45 -2.98
N ILE A 333 -19.03 15.38 -3.95
CA ILE A 333 -19.84 16.51 -4.41
C ILE A 333 -21.30 16.22 -4.12
N THR A 334 -21.94 17.13 -3.39
CA THR A 334 -23.39 17.11 -3.22
C THR A 334 -24.08 17.65 -4.47
N VAL A 335 -25.22 17.06 -4.83
CA VAL A 335 -26.02 17.48 -6.00
C VAL A 335 -27.24 18.27 -5.57
N ASP A 336 -28.01 18.69 -6.57
CA ASP A 336 -29.22 19.49 -6.41
C ASP A 336 -30.10 18.93 -5.28
N PRO A 337 -30.40 19.73 -4.23
CA PRO A 337 -31.30 19.33 -3.17
C PRO A 337 -32.67 18.89 -3.71
N GLU A 338 -33.19 19.47 -4.79
CA GLU A 338 -34.55 19.18 -5.28
C GLU A 338 -34.74 17.70 -5.70
N ASP A 339 -33.65 16.96 -5.87
CA ASP A 339 -33.62 15.51 -6.08
C ASP A 339 -33.18 14.79 -4.78
N PRO A 340 -34.13 14.35 -3.93
CA PRO A 340 -33.84 13.82 -2.60
C PRO A 340 -33.04 12.50 -2.60
N TRP A 341 -33.07 11.75 -3.72
CA TRP A 341 -32.32 10.51 -3.89
C TRP A 341 -31.88 10.39 -5.36
N PRO A 342 -30.85 11.15 -5.77
CA PRO A 342 -30.47 11.31 -7.17
C PRO A 342 -30.02 9.98 -7.75
N ARG A 343 -30.71 9.52 -8.79
CA ARG A 343 -30.29 8.31 -9.51
C ARG A 343 -29.01 8.56 -10.29
N ARG A 344 -28.33 7.49 -10.68
CA ARG A 344 -27.21 7.58 -11.61
C ARG A 344 -27.68 8.15 -12.94
N ASP A 345 -27.08 9.24 -13.34
CA ASP A 345 -27.29 9.92 -14.60
C ASP A 345 -26.00 10.67 -14.94
N HIS A 346 -25.08 9.91 -15.54
CA HIS A 346 -23.75 10.40 -15.84
C HIS A 346 -23.75 11.63 -16.74
N ASP A 347 -24.68 11.68 -17.70
CA ASP A 347 -24.80 12.80 -18.63
C ASP A 347 -25.22 14.08 -17.90
N ARG A 348 -26.12 13.97 -16.90
CA ARG A 348 -26.53 15.10 -16.05
C ARG A 348 -25.37 15.64 -15.22
N HIS A 349 -24.54 14.77 -14.66
CA HIS A 349 -23.48 15.17 -13.72
C HIS A 349 -22.10 15.40 -14.38
N ARG A 350 -21.95 15.10 -15.68
CA ARG A 350 -20.66 15.12 -16.38
C ARG A 350 -19.91 16.43 -16.25
N ALA A 351 -20.57 17.57 -16.50
CA ALA A 351 -19.92 18.88 -16.42
C ALA A 351 -19.41 19.20 -15.00
N VAL A 352 -20.15 18.79 -13.97
CA VAL A 352 -19.78 18.95 -12.57
C VAL A 352 -18.57 18.07 -12.23
N ILE A 353 -18.59 16.81 -12.66
CA ILE A 353 -17.48 15.87 -12.47
C ILE A 353 -16.22 16.37 -13.17
N ASP A 354 -16.33 16.81 -14.43
CA ASP A 354 -15.20 17.29 -15.22
C ASP A 354 -14.56 18.56 -14.60
N ALA A 355 -15.39 19.50 -14.11
CA ALA A 355 -14.90 20.69 -13.42
C ALA A 355 -14.20 20.38 -12.09
N ALA A 356 -14.78 19.49 -11.29
CA ALA A 356 -14.19 19.06 -10.03
C ALA A 356 -12.89 18.28 -10.25
N LEU A 357 -12.84 17.44 -11.28
CA LEU A 357 -11.66 16.70 -11.72
C LEU A 357 -10.53 17.65 -12.11
N GLU A 358 -10.83 18.70 -12.88
CA GLU A 358 -9.84 19.73 -13.26
C GLU A 358 -9.25 20.40 -12.01
N HIS A 359 -10.12 20.81 -11.07
CA HIS A 359 -9.69 21.49 -9.86
C HIS A 359 -8.85 20.58 -8.94
N ALA A 360 -9.29 19.34 -8.71
CA ALA A 360 -8.56 18.36 -7.92
C ALA A 360 -7.24 17.97 -8.57
N SER A 361 -7.19 17.87 -9.91
CA SER A 361 -5.95 17.61 -10.66
C SER A 361 -4.96 18.75 -10.47
N LYS A 362 -5.41 20.02 -10.59
CA LYS A 362 -4.58 21.21 -10.33
C LYS A 362 -4.03 21.21 -8.90
N HIS A 363 -4.85 20.86 -7.92
CA HIS A 363 -4.41 20.70 -6.53
C HIS A 363 -3.35 19.60 -6.40
N GLY A 364 -3.60 18.40 -6.95
CA GLY A 364 -2.65 17.28 -6.93
C GLY A 364 -1.33 17.59 -7.61
N LEU A 365 -1.37 18.33 -8.71
CA LEU A 365 -0.21 18.78 -9.47
C LEU A 365 0.61 19.84 -8.73
N LEU A 366 -0.05 20.80 -8.09
CA LEU A 366 0.59 21.78 -7.23
C LEU A 366 1.33 21.10 -6.09
N MET A 367 0.66 20.14 -5.45
CA MET A 367 1.26 19.27 -4.46
C MET A 367 2.50 18.61 -5.09
N ALA A 368 2.34 17.78 -6.14
CA ALA A 368 3.45 17.08 -6.79
C ALA A 368 4.69 17.95 -7.06
N LEU A 369 4.48 19.18 -7.56
CA LEU A 369 5.53 20.15 -7.85
C LEU A 369 6.22 20.68 -6.59
N LEU A 370 5.46 21.08 -5.56
CA LEU A 370 6.00 21.80 -4.42
C LEU A 370 6.66 20.90 -3.38
N ARG A 371 6.22 19.63 -3.25
CA ARG A 371 6.59 18.81 -2.07
C ARG A 371 6.94 17.35 -2.37
N GLY A 372 7.22 17.02 -3.63
CA GLY A 372 7.92 15.77 -4.01
C GLY A 372 7.12 14.49 -3.83
N PHE A 373 5.87 14.50 -4.29
CA PHE A 373 4.93 13.39 -4.20
C PHE A 373 5.29 12.23 -5.13
N ASP A 374 4.68 11.06 -4.90
CA ASP A 374 4.77 9.94 -5.83
C ASP A 374 4.32 10.37 -7.24
N ALA A 375 5.02 9.89 -8.26
CA ALA A 375 4.82 10.31 -9.65
C ALA A 375 3.42 9.96 -10.21
N ARG A 376 2.62 9.16 -9.48
CA ARG A 376 1.28 8.71 -9.84
C ARG A 376 0.37 8.77 -8.62
N CYS A 377 -0.85 9.29 -8.80
CA CYS A 377 -1.85 9.41 -7.77
C CYS A 377 -3.21 9.03 -8.34
N ALA A 378 -3.99 8.22 -7.62
CA ALA A 378 -5.37 7.97 -8.00
C ALA A 378 -6.21 9.24 -7.76
N LEU A 379 -7.17 9.51 -8.62
CA LEU A 379 -8.11 10.61 -8.46
C LEU A 379 -9.52 10.08 -8.65
N ARG A 380 -10.38 10.29 -7.65
CA ARG A 380 -11.75 9.78 -7.67
C ARG A 380 -12.74 10.88 -7.33
N VAL A 381 -13.78 11.01 -8.15
CA VAL A 381 -14.81 12.04 -8.00
C VAL A 381 -16.16 11.35 -7.87
N TRP A 382 -16.95 11.77 -6.89
CA TRP A 382 -18.34 11.36 -6.72
C TRP A 382 -19.23 12.60 -6.83
N ALA A 383 -20.23 12.54 -7.72
CA ALA A 383 -21.28 13.54 -7.83
C ALA A 383 -22.63 12.83 -7.69
N GLY A 384 -23.25 12.95 -6.52
CA GLY A 384 -24.42 12.14 -6.19
C GLY A 384 -24.05 10.65 -6.21
N GLN A 385 -24.75 9.86 -7.03
CA GLN A 385 -24.46 8.42 -7.18
C GLN A 385 -23.50 8.08 -8.34
N ASP A 386 -23.16 9.06 -9.17
CA ASP A 386 -22.20 8.88 -10.25
C ASP A 386 -20.78 9.06 -9.72
N SER A 387 -19.85 8.29 -10.29
CA SER A 387 -18.44 8.40 -9.92
C SER A 387 -17.52 8.20 -11.11
N ARG A 388 -16.33 8.79 -11.04
CA ARG A 388 -15.25 8.51 -11.97
C ARG A 388 -13.95 8.29 -11.24
N ARG A 389 -13.16 7.35 -11.72
CA ARG A 389 -11.82 7.06 -11.24
C ARG A 389 -10.82 7.31 -12.35
N TYR A 390 -9.77 8.05 -12.01
CA TYR A 390 -8.66 8.38 -12.87
C TYR A 390 -7.33 8.06 -12.18
N THR A 391 -6.27 7.98 -12.98
CA THR A 391 -4.90 8.04 -12.49
C THR A 391 -4.23 9.30 -13.03
N LEU A 392 -3.82 10.18 -12.11
CA LEU A 392 -3.05 11.38 -12.37
C LEU A 392 -1.57 11.02 -12.36
N VAL A 393 -0.91 11.20 -13.51
CA VAL A 393 0.53 11.00 -13.67
C VAL A 393 1.19 12.38 -13.65
N ALA A 394 1.88 12.67 -12.55
CA ALA A 394 2.54 13.93 -12.34
C ALA A 394 3.79 14.07 -13.22
N PRO A 395 4.19 15.31 -13.56
CA PRO A 395 5.46 15.55 -14.25
C PRO A 395 6.66 15.15 -13.39
N HIS A 396 7.86 15.23 -13.95
CA HIS A 396 9.08 14.79 -13.30
C HIS A 396 9.84 15.98 -12.67
N PRO A 397 9.70 16.27 -11.36
CA PRO A 397 10.31 17.46 -10.76
C PRO A 397 11.82 17.31 -10.46
N LYS A 398 12.39 16.10 -10.56
CA LYS A 398 13.79 15.89 -10.20
C LYS A 398 14.70 16.57 -11.24
N GLY A 399 15.49 17.55 -10.80
CA GLY A 399 16.37 18.33 -11.68
C GLY A 399 15.66 19.47 -12.42
N SER A 400 14.43 19.83 -12.05
CA SER A 400 13.73 20.96 -12.65
C SER A 400 14.40 22.29 -12.31
N THR A 401 14.66 23.13 -13.31
CA THR A 401 15.11 24.51 -13.14
C THR A 401 13.95 25.41 -12.72
N ALA A 402 14.24 26.63 -12.25
CA ALA A 402 13.22 27.64 -12.00
C ALA A 402 12.38 27.94 -13.27
N GLU A 403 12.99 27.82 -14.45
CA GLU A 403 12.30 27.98 -15.73
C GLU A 403 11.31 26.85 -16.02
N HIS A 404 11.65 25.59 -15.73
CA HIS A 404 10.72 24.47 -15.85
C HIS A 404 9.51 24.63 -14.92
N ALA A 405 9.73 25.12 -13.69
CA ALA A 405 8.65 25.41 -12.75
C ALA A 405 7.74 26.55 -13.26
N ARG A 406 8.31 27.59 -13.89
CA ARG A 406 7.54 28.68 -14.51
C ARG A 406 6.72 28.16 -15.70
N GLN A 407 7.34 27.41 -16.62
CA GLN A 407 6.66 26.83 -17.78
C GLN A 407 5.52 25.89 -17.36
N PHE A 408 5.76 25.07 -16.33
CA PHE A 408 4.72 24.24 -15.74
C PHE A 408 3.56 25.08 -15.20
N SER A 409 3.88 26.15 -14.47
CA SER A 409 2.88 27.04 -13.90
C SER A 409 2.03 27.72 -14.98
N GLU A 410 2.67 28.23 -16.02
CA GLU A 410 2.02 28.85 -17.17
C GLU A 410 1.13 27.84 -17.92
N LEU A 411 1.62 26.61 -18.13
CA LEU A 411 0.89 25.57 -18.85
C LEU A 411 -0.36 25.10 -18.10
N VAL A 412 -0.25 24.87 -16.79
CA VAL A 412 -1.30 24.23 -15.99
C VAL A 412 -2.25 25.23 -15.34
N PHE A 413 -1.73 26.39 -14.92
CA PHE A 413 -2.49 27.41 -14.20
C PHE A 413 -2.72 28.69 -15.01
N GLY A 414 -2.18 28.80 -16.22
CA GLY A 414 -2.33 30.00 -17.06
C GLY A 414 -1.57 31.22 -16.54
N GLY A 415 -0.65 31.03 -15.59
CA GLY A 415 0.06 32.12 -14.92
C GLY A 415 0.76 31.67 -13.63
N PRO A 416 1.22 32.61 -12.77
CA PRO A 416 1.69 32.27 -11.43
C PRO A 416 0.57 31.60 -10.63
N ILE A 417 0.93 30.61 -9.80
CA ILE A 417 -0.03 29.91 -8.93
C ILE A 417 -0.75 30.93 -8.05
N GLU A 418 -2.02 31.19 -8.37
CA GLU A 418 -2.84 32.08 -7.57
C GLU A 418 -3.25 31.42 -6.24
N PRO A 419 -3.63 32.22 -5.22
CA PRO A 419 -3.90 31.71 -3.88
C PRO A 419 -5.23 30.98 -3.60
N PRO A 420 -6.18 30.69 -4.53
CA PRO A 420 -7.36 29.92 -4.12
C PRO A 420 -7.08 28.41 -3.98
N LEU A 421 -5.92 27.90 -4.37
CA LEU A 421 -5.56 26.47 -4.28
C LEU A 421 -5.02 26.05 -2.91
N ARG A 422 -4.84 26.98 -1.95
CA ARG A 422 -4.52 26.62 -0.57
C ARG A 422 -5.80 26.20 0.14
N PRO A 423 -5.79 25.07 0.89
CA PRO A 423 -6.91 24.72 1.74
C PRO A 423 -7.31 25.92 2.60
N PRO A 424 -8.61 26.24 2.72
CA PRO A 424 -9.05 27.29 3.63
C PRO A 424 -8.52 27.01 5.04
N GLU A 425 -8.21 28.06 5.80
CA GLU A 425 -7.82 27.90 7.21
C GLU A 425 -8.90 27.07 7.93
N PRO A 426 -8.50 26.07 8.73
CA PRO A 426 -9.41 25.12 9.32
C PRO A 426 -10.25 25.92 10.28
N ALA A 427 -11.55 26.00 9.97
CA ALA A 427 -12.51 26.29 11.00
C ALA A 427 -12.24 25.29 12.13
N ALA A 428 -12.06 25.80 13.34
CA ALA A 428 -11.88 24.99 14.54
C ALA A 428 -13.04 24.00 14.74
N ASP A 429 -14.19 24.28 14.12
CA ASP A 429 -15.39 23.47 14.17
C ASP A 429 -15.57 22.55 12.97
N VAL A 430 -15.89 21.30 13.31
CA VAL A 430 -16.28 20.21 12.40
C VAL A 430 -17.69 20.42 11.82
N ALA A 431 -18.36 21.51 12.22
CA ALA A 431 -19.72 21.89 11.85
C ALA A 431 -19.97 21.82 10.34
N GLY A 432 -18.97 22.16 9.51
CA GLY A 432 -19.11 22.06 8.05
C GLY A 432 -19.43 20.66 7.56
N LEU A 433 -18.84 19.60 8.13
CA LEU A 433 -19.16 18.22 7.71
C LEU A 433 -20.56 17.79 8.14
N GLU A 434 -21.00 18.21 9.33
CA GLU A 434 -22.31 17.85 9.88
C GLU A 434 -23.46 18.61 9.19
N GLU A 435 -23.20 19.85 8.76
CA GLU A 435 -24.13 20.71 8.02
C GLU A 435 -24.18 20.34 6.54
N GLU A 436 -23.02 20.26 5.87
CA GLU A 436 -22.94 20.04 4.42
C GLU A 436 -23.28 18.59 4.05
N PHE A 437 -22.77 17.62 4.82
CA PHE A 437 -22.87 16.18 4.50
C PHE A 437 -23.76 15.40 5.47
N GLY A 438 -24.28 16.02 6.53
CA GLY A 438 -25.26 15.38 7.40
C GLY A 438 -24.72 14.22 8.24
N VAL A 439 -23.40 14.09 8.41
CA VAL A 439 -22.78 13.06 9.27
C VAL A 439 -22.62 13.57 10.70
N LYS A 440 -22.40 12.67 11.66
CA LYS A 440 -22.05 13.02 13.04
C LYS A 440 -20.55 12.86 13.22
N VAL A 441 -19.88 13.87 13.78
CA VAL A 441 -18.42 13.83 13.92
C VAL A 441 -18.01 14.10 15.36
N SER A 442 -17.32 13.14 15.97
CA SER A 442 -16.83 13.25 17.34
C SER A 442 -15.30 13.26 17.37
N ARG A 443 -14.71 14.14 18.18
CA ARG A 443 -13.24 14.18 18.34
C ARG A 443 -12.78 12.92 19.06
N LYS A 444 -11.86 12.18 18.47
CA LYS A 444 -11.25 11.02 19.12
C LYS A 444 -10.31 11.51 20.23
N GLN A 445 -10.64 11.20 21.48
CA GLN A 445 -9.70 11.40 22.59
C GLN A 445 -8.51 10.46 22.39
N GLY A 446 -7.29 10.99 22.56
CA GLY A 446 -6.01 10.41 22.10
C GLY A 446 -5.56 9.12 22.79
N HIS A 447 -6.36 8.07 22.77
CA HIS A 447 -5.93 6.71 23.10
C HIS A 447 -5.43 6.04 21.82
N ARG A 448 -4.10 6.03 21.63
CA ARG A 448 -3.45 5.48 20.43
C ARG A 448 -2.80 4.12 20.73
N LEU A 449 -3.41 3.05 20.21
CA LEU A 449 -2.70 1.81 19.85
C LEU A 449 -2.16 1.89 18.41
N TRP A 450 -2.93 2.52 17.54
CA TRP A 450 -2.63 2.77 16.14
C TRP A 450 -3.08 4.20 15.81
N ALA A 451 -2.44 4.85 14.82
CA ALA A 451 -2.78 6.22 14.46
C ALA A 451 -4.09 6.30 13.65
N SER A 452 -4.58 5.19 13.07
CA SER A 452 -5.89 5.10 12.43
C SER A 452 -6.39 3.66 12.29
N GLU A 453 -7.70 3.49 12.12
CA GLU A 453 -8.35 2.20 11.81
C GLU A 453 -7.83 1.62 10.47
N SER A 454 -7.61 2.47 9.47
CA SER A 454 -7.06 2.04 8.18
C SER A 454 -5.62 1.51 8.29
N GLN A 455 -4.79 2.07 9.18
CA GLN A 455 -3.46 1.53 9.46
C GLN A 455 -3.55 0.10 10.02
N PHE A 456 -4.46 -0.12 10.97
CA PHE A 456 -4.75 -1.46 11.50
C PHE A 456 -5.26 -2.40 10.41
N ARG A 457 -6.19 -1.93 9.55
CA ARG A 457 -6.70 -2.70 8.39
C ARG A 457 -5.61 -3.00 7.36
N GLY A 458 -4.63 -2.11 7.16
CA GLY A 458 -3.49 -2.30 6.27
C GLY A 458 -2.50 -3.34 6.78
N ALA A 459 -2.10 -3.23 8.05
CA ALA A 459 -1.28 -4.26 8.70
C ALA A 459 -1.98 -5.62 8.63
N ARG A 460 -3.28 -5.64 8.92
CA ARG A 460 -4.16 -6.81 8.79
C ARG A 460 -4.19 -7.37 7.37
N HIS A 461 -4.35 -6.53 6.34
CA HIS A 461 -4.34 -6.94 4.94
C HIS A 461 -2.98 -7.53 4.53
N ALA A 462 -1.88 -6.86 4.87
CA ALA A 462 -0.54 -7.36 4.59
C ALA A 462 -0.26 -8.71 5.29
N MET A 463 -0.74 -8.87 6.52
CA MET A 463 -0.68 -10.16 7.24
C MET A 463 -1.53 -11.24 6.55
N ARG A 464 -2.72 -10.91 6.06
CA ARG A 464 -3.57 -11.84 5.28
C ARG A 464 -2.89 -12.30 3.99
N GLU A 465 -2.32 -11.39 3.21
CA GLU A 465 -1.67 -11.74 1.95
C GLU A 465 -0.42 -12.59 2.18
N ARG A 466 0.36 -12.29 3.22
CA ARG A 466 1.48 -13.15 3.65
C ARG A 466 1.00 -14.53 4.11
N ALA A 467 -0.12 -14.60 4.82
CA ALA A 467 -0.71 -15.86 5.28
C ALA A 467 -1.26 -16.71 4.14
N LYS A 468 -1.86 -16.10 3.11
CA LYS A 468 -2.30 -16.81 1.90
C LYS A 468 -1.13 -17.37 1.10
N ALA A 469 -0.01 -16.63 1.04
CA ALA A 469 1.16 -17.02 0.27
C ALA A 469 1.93 -18.19 0.90
N ASP A 470 1.99 -18.28 2.24
CA ASP A 470 2.68 -19.35 2.97
C ASP A 470 2.00 -19.67 4.31
N PRO A 471 0.92 -20.49 4.29
CA PRO A 471 0.11 -20.77 5.47
C PRO A 471 0.90 -21.43 6.62
N ALA A 472 1.81 -22.35 6.31
CA ALA A 472 2.59 -23.09 7.31
C ALA A 472 3.62 -22.20 8.02
N ARG A 473 4.26 -21.28 7.29
CA ARG A 473 5.16 -20.30 7.89
C ARG A 473 4.41 -19.28 8.73
N TYR A 474 3.22 -18.87 8.30
CA TYR A 474 2.40 -17.93 9.06
C TYR A 474 1.84 -18.54 10.35
N GLU A 475 1.49 -19.82 10.36
CA GLU A 475 1.12 -20.54 11.59
C GLU A 475 2.24 -20.46 12.65
N GLN A 476 3.49 -20.70 12.24
CA GLN A 476 4.67 -20.56 13.10
C GLN A 476 4.91 -19.11 13.57
N PHE A 477 4.74 -18.12 12.68
CA PHE A 477 4.86 -16.71 13.05
C PHE A 477 3.73 -16.23 13.96
N SER A 478 2.52 -16.75 13.82
CA SER A 478 1.37 -16.35 14.64
C SER A 478 1.53 -16.78 16.10
N ILE A 479 2.16 -17.94 16.34
CA ILE A 479 2.53 -18.42 17.68
C ILE A 479 3.56 -17.47 18.31
N LEU A 480 4.60 -17.09 17.57
CA LEU A 480 5.64 -16.17 18.04
C LEU A 480 5.12 -14.75 18.27
N ALA A 481 4.41 -14.18 17.30
CA ALA A 481 3.87 -12.82 17.37
C ALA A 481 2.79 -12.65 18.44
N GLY A 482 1.92 -13.66 18.62
CA GLY A 482 0.93 -13.68 19.70
C GLY A 482 1.60 -13.72 21.08
N TYR A 483 2.65 -14.52 21.24
CA TYR A 483 3.44 -14.56 22.47
C TYR A 483 4.18 -13.24 22.74
N GLU A 484 4.87 -12.67 21.75
CA GLU A 484 5.58 -11.39 21.90
C GLU A 484 4.64 -10.24 22.25
N SER A 485 3.46 -10.19 21.62
CA SER A 485 2.43 -9.19 21.91
C SER A 485 1.92 -9.32 23.34
N ALA A 486 1.64 -10.54 23.79
CA ALA A 486 1.19 -10.82 25.14
C ALA A 486 2.26 -10.50 26.20
N ALA A 487 3.53 -10.82 25.92
CA ALA A 487 4.65 -10.49 26.80
C ALA A 487 4.85 -8.98 26.93
N THR A 488 4.73 -8.24 25.83
CA THR A 488 4.83 -6.77 25.80
C THR A 488 3.69 -6.13 26.60
N PHE A 489 2.45 -6.57 26.38
CA PHE A 489 1.29 -6.11 27.16
C PHE A 489 1.49 -6.31 28.66
N MET A 490 1.96 -7.50 29.06
CA MET A 490 2.20 -7.84 30.47
C MET A 490 3.31 -6.97 31.08
N ALA A 491 4.44 -6.83 30.38
CA ALA A 491 5.56 -6.01 30.84
C ALA A 491 5.18 -4.54 31.01
N ARG A 492 4.24 -4.05 30.22
CA ARG A 492 3.81 -2.66 30.28
C ARG A 492 2.78 -2.38 31.37
N ASN A 493 1.76 -3.20 31.48
CA ASN A 493 0.68 -3.01 32.45
C ASN A 493 1.08 -3.40 33.87
N PHE A 494 2.09 -4.28 33.98
CA PHE A 494 2.59 -4.81 35.24
C PHE A 494 4.11 -4.63 35.35
N GLY A 495 4.65 -3.49 34.91
CA GLY A 495 6.10 -3.23 34.85
C GLY A 495 6.82 -3.24 36.20
N ASP A 496 6.10 -3.07 37.30
CA ASP A 496 6.63 -3.22 38.67
C ASP A 496 6.69 -4.69 39.13
N ALA A 497 6.18 -5.63 38.33
CA ALA A 497 6.14 -7.06 38.59
C ALA A 497 7.11 -7.83 37.67
N VAL A 498 7.52 -9.02 38.11
CA VAL A 498 8.35 -9.93 37.33
C VAL A 498 7.45 -10.76 36.43
N VAL A 499 7.55 -10.56 35.11
CA VAL A 499 6.80 -11.32 34.10
C VAL A 499 7.61 -12.55 33.66
N GLY A 500 7.00 -13.73 33.68
CA GLY A 500 7.63 -14.98 33.23
C GLY A 500 6.69 -15.90 32.47
N ASP A 501 7.26 -16.75 31.61
CA ASP A 501 6.58 -17.84 30.89
C ASP A 501 6.56 -19.11 31.77
N GLU A 502 5.36 -19.61 32.05
CA GLU A 502 5.11 -20.84 32.84
C GLU A 502 4.86 -22.08 31.95
N GLY A 503 5.05 -21.95 30.63
CA GLY A 503 4.86 -23.03 29.68
C GLY A 503 3.42 -23.14 29.17
N GLU A 504 3.01 -24.34 28.78
CA GLU A 504 1.70 -24.57 28.19
C GLU A 504 0.57 -24.58 29.21
N LEU A 505 -0.64 -24.19 28.76
CA LEU A 505 -1.85 -24.22 29.58
C LEU A 505 -2.19 -25.66 29.97
N PRO A 506 -2.28 -25.98 31.27
CA PRO A 506 -2.67 -27.31 31.73
C PRO A 506 -4.12 -27.61 31.35
N GLN A 507 -4.36 -28.74 30.68
CA GLN A 507 -5.68 -29.15 30.20
C GLN A 507 -6.04 -30.55 30.71
N PRO A 508 -7.33 -30.83 30.99
CA PRO A 508 -7.78 -32.14 31.49
C PRO A 508 -7.61 -33.25 30.44
N GLU A 509 -7.26 -34.46 30.90
CA GLU A 509 -7.12 -35.64 30.04
C GLU A 509 -8.46 -36.03 29.38
N GLY A 510 -8.43 -36.40 28.10
CA GLY A 510 -9.61 -36.89 27.35
C GLY A 510 -10.40 -35.83 26.57
N VAL A 511 -9.97 -34.55 26.59
CA VAL A 511 -10.55 -33.46 25.76
C VAL A 511 -9.56 -33.10 24.65
N ALA A 512 -10.07 -32.65 23.49
CA ALA A 512 -9.22 -32.15 22.40
C ALA A 512 -8.33 -30.98 22.91
N ARG A 513 -7.01 -31.16 22.84
CA ARG A 513 -6.01 -30.26 23.41
C ARG A 513 -5.84 -29.01 22.55
N LEU A 514 -5.83 -27.84 23.17
CA LEU A 514 -5.30 -26.61 22.59
C LEU A 514 -3.77 -26.71 22.60
N GLU A 515 -3.18 -26.91 21.43
CA GLU A 515 -1.72 -27.03 21.28
C GLU A 515 -1.05 -25.64 21.23
N ASN A 516 0.25 -25.58 21.55
CA ASN A 516 1.10 -24.39 21.43
C ASN A 516 0.62 -23.15 22.22
N THR A 517 -0.17 -23.34 23.28
CA THR A 517 -0.54 -22.26 24.21
C THR A 517 0.65 -21.82 25.06
N LYS A 518 0.65 -20.55 25.49
CA LYS A 518 1.65 -19.99 26.40
C LYS A 518 0.98 -19.29 27.58
N VAL A 519 1.40 -19.62 28.80
CA VAL A 519 0.92 -19.01 30.03
C VAL A 519 1.97 -18.01 30.54
N LEU A 520 1.64 -16.74 30.49
CA LEU A 520 2.44 -15.65 31.04
C LEU A 520 1.91 -15.24 32.40
N VAL A 521 2.81 -15.02 33.35
CA VAL A 521 2.46 -14.67 34.74
C VAL A 521 3.25 -13.46 35.19
N ALA A 522 2.57 -12.45 35.71
CA ALA A 522 3.19 -11.32 36.39
C ALA A 522 3.17 -11.56 37.92
N ARG A 523 4.34 -11.46 38.55
CA ARG A 523 4.52 -11.64 40.00
C ARG A 523 5.02 -10.36 40.67
N ASP A 524 4.23 -9.83 41.60
CA ASP A 524 4.67 -8.73 42.46
C ASP A 524 5.50 -9.29 43.62
N PRO A 525 6.82 -9.04 43.67
CA PRO A 525 7.69 -9.58 44.71
C PRO A 525 7.35 -9.05 46.11
N ARG A 526 6.56 -7.98 46.21
CA ARG A 526 6.12 -7.40 47.50
C ARG A 526 4.99 -8.19 48.16
N GLN A 527 4.36 -9.13 47.45
CA GLN A 527 3.17 -9.86 47.91
C GLN A 527 3.44 -11.34 48.20
N GLU A 528 4.71 -11.77 48.34
CA GLU A 528 5.01 -13.19 48.62
C GLU A 528 4.33 -13.72 49.90
N PRO A 529 3.78 -14.95 49.89
CA PRO A 529 3.80 -15.93 48.78
C PRO A 529 2.71 -15.71 47.71
N SER A 530 1.76 -14.81 47.95
CA SER A 530 0.63 -14.46 47.08
C SER A 530 1.02 -13.46 45.98
N SER A 531 2.12 -13.73 45.27
CA SER A 531 2.74 -12.77 44.37
C SER A 531 2.07 -12.66 42.99
N VAL A 532 1.26 -13.63 42.56
CA VAL A 532 0.66 -13.60 41.21
C VAL A 532 -0.44 -12.54 41.13
N VAL A 533 -0.18 -11.46 40.38
CA VAL A 533 -1.09 -10.31 40.19
C VAL A 533 -1.73 -10.28 38.81
N ALA A 534 -1.16 -11.00 37.83
CA ALA A 534 -1.76 -11.17 36.51
C ALA A 534 -1.38 -12.49 35.85
N VAL A 535 -2.30 -13.08 35.10
CA VAL A 535 -2.08 -14.28 34.27
C VAL A 535 -2.71 -14.09 32.89
N LEU A 536 -1.93 -14.29 31.84
CA LEU A 536 -2.35 -14.17 30.45
C LEU A 536 -2.07 -15.48 29.71
N VAL A 537 -3.07 -16.03 29.04
CA VAL A 537 -2.95 -17.20 28.17
C VAL A 537 -2.97 -16.75 26.72
N ALA A 538 -1.87 -16.93 25.99
CA ALA A 538 -1.82 -16.76 24.55
C ALA A 538 -2.04 -18.12 23.86
N ALA A 539 -3.15 -18.27 23.13
CA ALA A 539 -3.47 -19.43 22.33
C ALA A 539 -3.35 -19.11 20.83
N PRO A 540 -2.76 -20.00 20.01
CA PRO A 540 -2.73 -19.81 18.57
C PRO A 540 -4.14 -19.83 17.99
N CYS A 541 -4.30 -19.20 16.83
CA CYS A 541 -5.57 -19.18 16.11
C CYS A 541 -5.86 -20.59 15.53
N PRO A 542 -6.91 -21.31 15.99
CA PRO A 542 -7.17 -22.70 15.56
C PRO A 542 -7.52 -22.85 14.07
N VAL A 543 -8.01 -21.78 13.45
CA VAL A 543 -8.31 -21.72 12.01
C VAL A 543 -7.64 -20.47 11.43
N PRO A 544 -6.65 -20.60 10.53
CA PRO A 544 -6.10 -19.45 9.82
C PRO A 544 -7.22 -18.73 9.08
N GLY A 545 -7.36 -17.41 9.27
CA GLY A 545 -8.43 -16.67 8.60
C GLY A 545 -9.69 -16.41 9.41
N ARG A 546 -9.76 -16.81 10.70
CA ARG A 546 -10.94 -16.58 11.56
C ARG A 546 -10.60 -15.60 12.69
N GLY A 547 -11.51 -14.66 12.97
CA GLY A 547 -11.36 -13.59 13.96
C GLY A 547 -11.77 -12.24 13.37
N THR A 548 -11.95 -11.22 14.22
CA THR A 548 -12.28 -9.83 13.80
C THR A 548 -11.27 -9.24 12.81
N MET A 549 -10.11 -9.87 12.69
CA MET A 549 -9.08 -9.57 11.71
C MET A 549 -9.37 -10.03 10.25
N PHE A 550 -10.47 -10.74 9.96
CA PHE A 550 -10.75 -11.29 8.62
C PHE A 550 -12.13 -10.84 8.08
N GLU A 551 -12.17 -10.26 6.87
CA GLU A 551 -13.39 -9.69 6.28
C GLU A 551 -14.37 -10.77 5.88
N GLY A 552 -15.66 -10.55 6.18
CA GLY A 552 -16.75 -11.50 5.94
C GLY A 552 -17.06 -12.43 7.12
N GLY A 553 -16.21 -12.47 8.15
CA GLY A 553 -16.46 -13.21 9.37
C GLY A 553 -16.98 -12.31 10.49
N GLY A 554 -18.30 -12.24 10.69
CA GLY A 554 -18.87 -11.81 11.98
C GLY A 554 -18.56 -12.77 13.14
N SER A 555 -17.53 -13.62 13.00
CA SER A 555 -17.18 -14.67 13.94
C SER A 555 -15.94 -14.24 14.74
N THR A 556 -16.18 -13.67 15.91
CA THR A 556 -15.19 -13.52 16.99
C THR A 556 -14.84 -14.88 17.59
N TRP A 557 -13.65 -15.03 18.15
CA TRP A 557 -13.32 -16.22 18.97
C TRP A 557 -14.00 -16.20 20.35
N LEU A 558 -14.44 -15.04 20.83
CA LEU A 558 -15.01 -14.86 22.18
C LEU A 558 -16.11 -15.86 22.57
N ALA A 559 -16.96 -16.25 21.61
CA ALA A 559 -18.10 -17.15 21.87
C ALA A 559 -17.85 -18.61 21.46
N THR A 560 -16.64 -18.98 21.03
CA THR A 560 -16.40 -20.34 20.49
C THR A 560 -16.10 -21.37 21.59
N PRO A 561 -16.30 -22.67 21.32
CA PRO A 561 -15.94 -23.73 22.25
C PRO A 561 -14.43 -23.76 22.56
N GLU A 562 -13.57 -23.32 21.65
CA GLU A 562 -12.11 -23.24 21.87
C GLU A 562 -11.79 -22.18 22.93
N MET A 563 -12.36 -20.98 22.80
CA MET A 563 -12.13 -19.88 23.75
C MET A 563 -12.66 -20.23 25.14
N LYS A 564 -13.90 -20.74 25.23
CA LYS A 564 -14.48 -21.17 26.51
C LYS A 564 -13.65 -22.24 27.19
N ARG A 565 -13.07 -23.19 26.45
CA ARG A 565 -12.16 -24.20 27.01
C ARG A 565 -10.88 -23.59 27.56
N ALA A 566 -10.31 -22.60 26.87
CA ALA A 566 -9.13 -21.89 27.36
C ALA A 566 -9.45 -21.09 28.64
N GLU A 567 -10.62 -20.45 28.72
CA GLU A 567 -11.12 -19.76 29.91
C GLU A 567 -11.35 -20.72 31.08
N GLU A 568 -12.00 -21.86 30.85
CA GLU A 568 -12.22 -22.91 31.86
C GLU A 568 -10.90 -23.49 32.39
N ALA A 569 -9.93 -23.75 31.50
CA ALA A 569 -8.62 -24.25 31.88
C ALA A 569 -7.81 -23.21 32.68
N LEU A 570 -7.86 -21.93 32.29
CA LEU A 570 -7.25 -20.84 33.05
C LEU A 570 -7.91 -20.68 34.44
N LEU A 571 -9.24 -20.77 34.52
CA LEU A 571 -9.95 -20.70 35.80
C LEU A 571 -9.57 -21.87 36.72
N ALA A 572 -9.46 -23.08 36.17
CA ALA A 572 -9.01 -24.25 36.93
C ALA A 572 -7.57 -24.09 37.43
N LEU A 573 -6.68 -23.52 36.61
CA LEU A 573 -5.30 -23.20 36.99
C LEU A 573 -5.26 -22.18 38.14
N LEU A 574 -6.01 -21.08 38.02
CA LEU A 574 -6.05 -20.03 39.04
C LEU A 574 -6.68 -20.51 40.35
N LYS A 575 -7.75 -21.33 40.30
CA LYS A 575 -8.30 -22.00 41.49
C LYS A 575 -7.26 -22.86 42.20
N ARG A 576 -6.45 -23.61 41.44
CA ARG A 576 -5.38 -24.43 41.99
C ARG A 576 -4.29 -23.56 42.62
N TRP A 577 -3.86 -22.49 41.98
CA TRP A 577 -2.84 -21.57 42.51
C TRP A 577 -3.32 -20.77 43.71
N HIS A 578 -4.60 -20.39 43.74
CA HIS A 578 -5.22 -19.73 44.89
C HIS A 578 -5.24 -20.66 46.11
N LYS A 579 -5.61 -21.94 45.94
CA LYS A 579 -5.50 -22.96 47.02
C LYS A 579 -4.07 -23.18 47.51
N GLN A 580 -3.06 -22.88 46.68
CA GLN A 580 -1.65 -22.92 47.03
C GLN A 580 -1.14 -21.61 47.66
N GLY A 581 -2.00 -20.60 47.84
CA GLY A 581 -1.64 -19.30 48.39
C GLY A 581 -0.80 -18.42 47.46
N LYS A 582 -0.74 -18.73 46.15
CA LYS A 582 0.14 -18.05 45.17
C LYS A 582 -0.49 -16.82 44.51
N VAL A 583 -1.82 -16.76 44.45
CA VAL A 583 -2.57 -15.69 43.78
C VAL A 583 -2.78 -14.53 44.75
N SER A 584 -2.61 -13.31 44.26
CA SER A 584 -2.85 -12.09 45.03
C SER A 584 -4.23 -12.09 45.66
N THR A 585 -4.29 -11.66 46.92
CA THR A 585 -5.53 -11.50 47.68
C THR A 585 -6.20 -10.15 47.45
N VAL A 586 -5.55 -9.25 46.69
CA VAL A 586 -6.03 -7.88 46.42
C VAL A 586 -6.69 -7.79 45.06
N ASP A 587 -5.98 -8.18 44.00
CA ASP A 587 -6.48 -8.17 42.62
C ASP A 587 -5.65 -9.15 41.79
N CYS A 588 -6.31 -9.92 40.93
CA CYS A 588 -5.64 -10.80 39.98
C CYS A 588 -6.30 -10.65 38.61
N PHE A 589 -5.54 -10.05 37.69
CA PHE A 589 -5.92 -9.89 36.30
C PHE A 589 -5.80 -11.21 35.55
N ALA A 590 -6.84 -11.62 34.84
CA ALA A 590 -6.83 -12.82 34.03
C ALA A 590 -7.21 -12.46 32.59
N GLN A 591 -6.44 -12.95 31.62
CA GLN A 591 -6.75 -12.75 30.20
C GLN A 591 -6.51 -14.03 29.41
N VAL A 592 -7.43 -14.32 28.49
CA VAL A 592 -7.23 -15.32 27.45
C VAL A 592 -7.21 -14.60 26.12
N MET A 593 -6.22 -14.87 25.29
CA MET A 593 -6.09 -14.32 23.94
C MET A 593 -6.03 -15.46 22.92
N MET A 594 -6.86 -15.38 21.89
CA MET A 594 -6.88 -16.33 20.78
C MET A 594 -6.83 -15.56 19.46
N GLY A 595 -5.68 -15.62 18.78
CA GLY A 595 -5.40 -14.72 17.66
C GLY A 595 -5.32 -13.26 18.13
N VAL A 596 -6.28 -12.43 17.72
CA VAL A 596 -6.41 -11.02 18.17
C VAL A 596 -7.58 -10.77 19.12
N ASP A 597 -8.45 -11.77 19.28
CA ASP A 597 -9.61 -11.64 20.17
C ASP A 597 -9.15 -12.01 21.58
N ALA A 598 -9.59 -11.24 22.57
CA ALA A 598 -9.23 -11.47 23.96
C ALA A 598 -10.42 -11.28 24.90
N SER A 599 -10.51 -12.17 25.88
CA SER A 599 -11.41 -12.03 27.04
C SER A 599 -10.57 -11.62 28.23
N ILE A 600 -11.04 -10.62 28.98
CA ILE A 600 -10.36 -10.07 30.16
C ILE A 600 -11.29 -10.17 31.36
N TYR A 601 -10.75 -10.64 32.47
CA TYR A 601 -11.46 -10.90 33.70
C TYR A 601 -10.66 -10.47 34.92
N GLN A 602 -11.39 -10.14 35.98
CA GLN A 602 -10.90 -10.18 37.34
C GLN A 602 -11.14 -11.58 37.91
N PHE A 603 -10.12 -12.19 38.51
CA PHE A 603 -10.29 -13.41 39.30
C PHE A 603 -10.63 -13.05 40.75
N VAL A 604 -11.85 -13.41 41.17
CA VAL A 604 -12.45 -12.96 42.43
C VAL A 604 -12.77 -14.15 43.33
N ASP A 605 -12.63 -13.96 44.65
CA ASP A 605 -13.00 -14.92 45.72
C ASP A 605 -12.35 -16.32 45.60
N GLY A 606 -11.34 -16.47 44.74
CA GLY A 606 -10.70 -17.76 44.48
C GLY A 606 -11.54 -18.74 43.66
N ASP A 607 -12.66 -18.32 43.07
CA ASP A 607 -13.65 -19.25 42.50
C ASP A 607 -14.24 -18.88 41.13
N LYS A 608 -14.17 -17.62 40.68
CA LYS A 608 -14.85 -17.18 39.46
C LYS A 608 -14.12 -16.05 38.74
N PHE A 609 -14.50 -15.88 37.48
CA PHE A 609 -14.19 -14.71 36.68
C PHE A 609 -15.35 -13.72 36.70
N VAL A 610 -15.02 -12.44 36.82
CA VAL A 610 -15.95 -11.31 36.74
C VAL A 610 -15.36 -10.30 35.75
N ASP A 611 -16.20 -9.64 34.97
CA ASP A 611 -15.73 -8.60 34.05
C ASP A 611 -15.19 -7.39 34.85
N TYR A 612 -14.09 -6.79 34.39
CA TYR A 612 -13.58 -5.55 34.98
C TYR A 612 -14.52 -4.37 34.69
N SER A 613 -14.54 -3.38 35.58
CA SER A 613 -15.29 -2.13 35.35
C SER A 613 -14.75 -1.37 34.14
N GLU A 614 -15.61 -0.58 33.48
CA GLU A 614 -15.20 0.24 32.35
C GLU A 614 -14.07 1.23 32.70
N GLU A 615 -14.04 1.77 33.92
CA GLU A 615 -12.96 2.67 34.36
C GLU A 615 -11.63 1.93 34.48
N ARG A 616 -11.64 0.68 34.95
CA ARG A 616 -10.42 -0.14 35.04
C ARG A 616 -9.93 -0.54 33.65
N MET A 617 -10.84 -0.87 32.75
CA MET A 617 -10.52 -1.16 31.34
C MET A 617 -9.86 0.04 30.64
N LYS A 618 -10.23 1.28 30.99
CA LYS A 618 -9.61 2.51 30.48
C LYS A 618 -8.18 2.75 30.99
N GLN A 619 -7.78 2.12 32.10
CA GLN A 619 -6.44 2.26 32.67
C GLN A 619 -5.40 1.33 32.03
N LEU A 620 -5.85 0.30 31.31
CA LEU A 620 -4.97 -0.65 30.64
C LEU A 620 -4.28 0.02 29.44
N GLN A 621 -2.97 -0.16 29.37
CA GLN A 621 -2.11 0.30 28.28
C GLN A 621 -1.88 -0.84 27.29
N TRP A 622 -2.60 -0.80 26.18
CA TRP A 622 -2.69 -1.93 25.26
C TRP A 622 -1.52 -2.10 24.28
N GLN A 623 -0.53 -1.19 24.20
CA GLN A 623 0.61 -1.34 23.25
C GLN A 623 1.71 -2.20 23.85
#